data_AF-A0A179IJV4-F1
#
_entry.id   AF-A0A179IJV4-F1
#
_cell.length_a   1.000
_cell.length_b   1.000
_cell.length_c   1.000
_cell.angle_alpha   90.00
_cell.angle_beta   90.00
_cell.angle_gamma   90.00
#
_symmetry.space_group_name_H-M   'P 1'
#
loop_
_entity.id
_entity.type
_entity.pdbx_description
1 polymer ?
#
loop_
_entity_poly.entity_id
_entity_poly.type
_entity_poly.pdbx_seq_one_letter_code
_entity_poly.pdbx_strand_id
1 'polypeptide(L)'
;MSGKVAPERMDALRRGSKLRQRLQVEVEEATQSVHSAEDNIQHHYHQLSYIQAYEPDPVKRHREMAYWQSNINRLQAQMTTLQHRLSVAVQDLQDFEEATAELSERSRRDEQP
;
A
#
# COMPACT_ATOMS: atom_id res chain seq x y z
N MET A 1 -10.83 9.94 -42.75
CA MET A 1 -9.80 10.90 -42.33
C MET A 1 -9.03 10.27 -41.18
N SER A 2 -7.79 9.83 -41.43
CA SER A 2 -6.97 9.12 -40.42
C SER A 2 -6.53 10.12 -39.35
N GLY A 3 -7.15 10.06 -38.17
CA GLY A 3 -6.79 10.85 -37.00
C GLY A 3 -5.40 10.45 -36.50
N LYS A 4 -4.35 10.98 -37.13
CA LYS A 4 -2.99 10.89 -36.61
C LYS A 4 -2.93 11.76 -35.36
N VAL A 5 -2.93 11.12 -34.19
CA VAL A 5 -2.64 11.80 -32.93
C VAL A 5 -1.27 12.46 -33.07
N ALA A 6 -1.21 13.77 -32.83
CA ALA A 6 0.06 14.51 -32.88
C ALA A 6 1.09 13.83 -31.96
N PRO A 7 2.37 13.70 -32.37
CA PRO A 7 3.39 13.00 -31.59
C PRO A 7 3.53 13.54 -30.15
N GLU A 8 3.34 14.84 -29.95
CA GLU A 8 3.34 15.47 -28.62
C GLU A 8 2.19 14.97 -27.72
N ARG A 9 1.00 14.72 -28.29
CA ARG A 9 -0.14 14.12 -27.59
C ARG A 9 0.12 12.65 -27.26
N MET A 10 0.77 11.90 -28.16
CA MET A 10 1.18 10.51 -27.89
C MET A 10 2.18 10.42 -26.73
N ASP A 11 3.14 11.33 -26.65
CA ASP A 11 4.11 11.37 -25.56
C ASP A 11 3.48 11.72 -24.21
N ALA A 12 2.52 12.64 -24.18
CA ALA A 12 1.76 12.98 -22.99
C ALA A 12 0.94 11.77 -22.48
N LEU A 13 0.24 11.07 -23.38
CA LEU A 13 -0.50 9.84 -23.04
C LEU A 13 0.42 8.74 -22.52
N ARG A 14 1.60 8.56 -23.14
CA ARG A 14 2.59 7.58 -22.69
C ARG A 14 3.13 7.93 -21.30
N ARG A 15 3.41 9.21 -21.02
CA ARG A 15 3.85 9.67 -19.69
C ARG A 15 2.77 9.44 -18.64
N GLY A 16 1.51 9.78 -18.94
CA GLY A 16 0.37 9.53 -18.05
C GLY A 16 0.17 8.04 -17.75
N SER A 17 0.19 7.18 -18.78
CA SER A 17 0.09 5.73 -18.60
C SER A 17 1.21 5.14 -17.74
N LYS A 18 2.45 5.62 -17.91
CA LYS A 18 3.58 5.20 -17.07
C LYS A 18 3.42 5.65 -15.63
N LEU A 19 2.94 6.88 -15.39
CA LEU A 19 2.70 7.39 -14.05
C LEU A 19 1.63 6.56 -13.34
N ARG A 20 0.49 6.29 -14.01
CA ARG A 20 -0.57 5.42 -13.48
C ARG A 20 -0.04 4.05 -13.06
N GLN A 21 0.74 3.41 -13.92
CA GLN A 21 1.32 2.09 -13.61
C GLN A 21 2.22 2.16 -12.37
N ARG A 22 3.03 3.21 -12.22
CA ARG A 22 3.89 3.38 -11.04
C ARG A 22 3.08 3.56 -9.76
N LEU A 23 2.01 4.36 -9.80
CA LEU A 23 1.11 4.55 -8.66
C LEU A 23 0.38 3.26 -8.28
N GLN A 24 -0.04 2.45 -9.26
CA GLN A 24 -0.61 1.13 -9.01
C GLN A 24 0.38 0.18 -8.31
N VAL A 25 1.62 0.13 -8.79
CA VAL A 25 2.69 -0.67 -8.15
C VAL A 25 2.95 -0.19 -6.72
N GLU A 26 2.97 1.13 -6.48
CA GLU A 26 3.17 1.68 -5.14
C GLU A 26 2.03 1.30 -4.17
N VAL A 27 0.78 1.32 -4.64
CA VAL A 27 -0.37 0.82 -3.88
C VAL A 27 -0.23 -0.66 -3.57
N GLU A 28 0.15 -1.49 -4.56
CA GLU A 28 0.36 -2.93 -4.38
C GLU A 28 1.46 -3.22 -3.34
N GLU A 29 2.61 -2.55 -3.44
CA GLU A 29 3.74 -2.70 -2.51
C GLU A 29 3.38 -2.27 -1.09
N ALA A 30 2.66 -1.15 -0.94
CA ALA A 30 2.19 -0.67 0.36
C ALA A 30 1.16 -1.62 0.97
N THR A 31 0.24 -2.14 0.14
CA THR A 31 -0.76 -3.14 0.55
C THR A 31 -0.09 -4.42 1.04
N GLN A 32 0.89 -4.94 0.29
CA GLN A 32 1.64 -6.13 0.68
C GLN A 32 2.42 -5.91 1.98
N SER A 33 2.97 -4.71 2.18
CA SER A 33 3.69 -4.37 3.41
C SER A 33 2.77 -4.37 4.64
N VAL A 34 1.55 -3.85 4.52
CA VAL A 34 0.54 -3.90 5.59
C VAL A 34 0.17 -5.35 5.91
N HIS A 35 -0.22 -6.15 4.91
CA HIS A 35 -0.59 -7.54 5.12
C HIS A 35 0.55 -8.36 5.75
N SER A 36 1.78 -8.18 5.27
CA SER A 36 2.94 -8.87 5.83
C SER A 36 3.18 -8.51 7.30
N ALA A 37 2.94 -7.26 7.70
CA ALA A 37 3.05 -6.85 9.09
C ALA A 37 1.92 -7.45 9.95
N GLU A 38 0.69 -7.51 9.43
CA GLU A 38 -0.46 -8.13 10.11
C GLU A 38 -0.24 -9.63 10.33
N ASP A 39 0.20 -10.35 9.30
CA ASP A 39 0.52 -11.78 9.39
C ASP A 39 1.61 -12.05 10.43
N ASN A 40 2.66 -11.21 10.46
CA ASN A 40 3.72 -11.34 11.46
C ASN A 40 3.18 -11.10 12.87
N ILE A 41 2.34 -10.09 13.08
CA ILE A 41 1.71 -9.83 14.38
C ILE A 41 0.89 -11.05 14.83
N GLN A 42 0.06 -11.61 13.95
CA GLN A 42 -0.73 -12.80 14.24
C GLN A 42 0.15 -14.01 14.58
N HIS A 43 1.21 -14.24 13.80
CA HIS A 43 2.18 -15.29 14.07
C HIS A 43 2.79 -15.15 15.47
N HIS A 44 3.16 -13.93 15.87
CA HIS A 44 3.78 -13.69 17.17
C HIS A 44 2.79 -13.88 18.32
N TYR A 45 1.52 -13.51 18.14
CA TYR A 45 0.47 -13.83 19.11
C TYR A 45 0.28 -15.34 19.26
N HIS A 46 0.38 -16.10 18.17
CA HIS A 46 0.35 -17.56 18.23
C HIS A 46 1.54 -18.11 19.04
N GLN A 47 2.76 -17.58 18.85
CA GLN A 47 3.93 -17.96 19.64
C GLN A 47 3.74 -17.68 21.13
N LEU A 48 3.20 -16.50 21.49
CA LEU A 48 2.89 -16.16 22.88
C LEU A 48 1.92 -17.15 23.52
N SER A 49 0.84 -17.48 22.82
CA SER A 49 -0.15 -18.46 23.29
C SER A 49 0.49 -19.83 23.53
N TYR A 50 1.32 -20.28 22.60
CA TYR A 50 2.05 -21.55 22.72
C TYR A 50 2.99 -21.55 23.95
N ILE A 51 3.83 -20.53 24.12
CA ILE A 51 4.76 -20.43 25.25
C ILE A 51 4.00 -20.39 26.58
N GLN A 52 2.91 -19.62 26.64
CA GLN A 52 2.09 -19.51 27.84
C GLN A 52 1.49 -20.87 28.26
N ALA A 53 1.10 -21.70 27.29
CA ALA A 53 0.48 -23.00 27.52
C ALA A 53 1.50 -24.12 27.80
N TYR A 54 2.66 -24.11 27.15
CA TYR A 54 3.53 -25.29 27.06
C TYR A 54 4.94 -25.13 27.60
N GLU A 55 5.44 -23.92 27.89
CA GLU A 55 6.80 -23.76 28.44
C GLU A 55 6.81 -24.01 29.96
N PRO A 56 7.38 -25.11 30.48
CA PRO A 56 7.31 -25.45 31.89
C PRO A 56 8.20 -24.59 32.79
N ASP A 57 9.32 -24.05 32.28
CA ASP A 57 10.23 -23.22 33.08
C ASP A 57 9.70 -21.78 33.17
N PRO A 58 9.35 -21.28 34.38
CA PRO A 58 8.78 -19.95 34.55
C PRO A 58 9.74 -18.81 34.16
N VAL A 59 11.05 -18.99 34.35
CA VAL A 59 12.06 -17.98 33.99
C VAL A 59 12.19 -17.90 32.48
N LYS A 60 12.29 -19.07 31.83
CA LYS A 60 12.32 -19.16 30.37
C LYS A 60 11.04 -18.61 29.74
N ARG A 61 9.88 -19.02 30.25
CA ARG A 61 8.57 -18.51 29.81
C ARG A 61 8.51 -16.99 29.87
N HIS A 62 8.87 -16.40 31.00
CA HIS A 62 8.82 -14.95 31.16
C HIS A 62 9.73 -14.23 30.15
N ARG A 63 10.96 -14.74 29.96
CA ARG A 63 11.92 -14.19 29.00
C ARG A 63 11.43 -14.27 27.56
N GLU A 64 10.94 -15.44 27.14
CA GLU A 64 10.46 -15.64 25.77
C GLU A 64 9.18 -14.84 25.49
N MET A 65 8.26 -14.79 26.45
CA MET A 65 7.06 -13.93 26.33
C MET A 65 7.44 -12.46 26.20
N ALA A 66 8.38 -11.96 26.99
CA ALA A 66 8.86 -10.58 26.87
C ALA A 66 9.47 -10.29 25.49
N TYR A 67 10.24 -11.24 24.94
CA TYR A 67 10.81 -11.13 23.59
C TYR A 67 9.71 -11.00 22.52
N TRP A 68 8.74 -11.92 22.51
CA TRP A 68 7.66 -11.89 21.51
C TRP A 68 6.75 -10.67 21.67
N GLN A 69 6.44 -10.26 22.91
CA GLN A 69 5.66 -9.06 23.18
C GLN A 69 6.37 -7.80 22.66
N SER A 70 7.69 -7.71 22.82
CA SER A 70 8.47 -6.59 22.28
C SER A 70 8.40 -6.53 20.75
N ASN A 71 8.50 -7.67 20.06
CA ASN A 71 8.37 -7.73 18.61
C ASN A 71 6.95 -7.34 18.13
N ILE A 72 5.90 -7.78 18.83
CA ILE A 72 4.51 -7.36 18.54
C ILE A 72 4.38 -5.85 18.66
N ASN A 73 4.85 -5.26 19.76
CA ASN A 73 4.77 -3.82 19.98
C ASN A 73 5.51 -3.04 18.90
N ARG A 74 6.67 -3.53 18.45
CA ARG A 74 7.44 -2.92 17.35
C ARG A 74 6.65 -2.96 16.03
N LEU A 75 6.09 -4.12 15.69
CA LEU A 75 5.30 -4.28 14.46
C LEU A 75 4.04 -3.42 14.49
N GLN A 76 3.34 -3.35 15.63
CA GLN A 76 2.17 -2.48 15.82
C GLN A 76 2.53 -1.00 15.68
N ALA A 77 3.68 -0.56 16.22
CA ALA A 77 4.15 0.81 16.04
C ALA A 77 4.46 1.12 14.56
N GLN A 78 4.97 0.16 13.80
CA GLN A 78 5.20 0.29 12.36
C GLN A 78 3.89 0.28 11.55
N MET A 79 2.85 -0.40 12.04
CA MET A 79 1.58 -0.55 11.35
C MET A 79 0.95 0.79 10.98
N THR A 80 0.94 1.75 11.91
CA THR A 80 0.39 3.09 11.66
C THR A 80 1.10 3.78 10.49
N THR A 81 2.43 3.65 10.39
CA THR A 81 3.20 4.19 9.27
C THR A 81 2.89 3.47 7.95
N LEU A 82 2.75 2.15 7.98
CA LEU A 82 2.42 1.37 6.78
C LEU A 82 1.02 1.68 6.27
N GLN A 83 0.03 1.76 7.17
CA GLN A 83 -1.34 2.15 6.85
C GLN A 83 -1.40 3.59 6.31
N HIS A 84 -0.63 4.51 6.89
CA HIS A 84 -0.53 5.87 6.37
C HIS A 84 0.06 5.90 4.96
N ARG A 85 1.15 5.17 4.70
CA ARG A 85 1.75 5.05 3.37
C ARG A 85 0.78 4.48 2.35
N LEU A 86 0.03 3.45 2.71
CA LEU A 86 -1.01 2.87 1.84
C LEU A 86 -2.10 3.90 1.55
N SER A 87 -2.59 4.62 2.56
CA SER A 87 -3.60 5.66 2.38
C SER A 87 -3.13 6.76 1.43
N VAL A 88 -1.88 7.19 1.53
CA VAL A 88 -1.30 8.21 0.63
C VAL A 88 -1.20 7.67 -0.80
N ALA A 89 -0.65 6.46 -0.98
CA ALA A 89 -0.52 5.87 -2.31
C ALA A 89 -1.88 5.67 -3.02
N VAL A 90 -2.91 5.27 -2.26
CA VAL A 90 -4.28 5.15 -2.78
C VAL A 90 -4.84 6.51 -3.17
N GLN A 91 -4.64 7.54 -2.34
CA GLN A 91 -5.08 8.90 -2.64
C GLN A 91 -4.40 9.44 -3.90
N ASP A 92 -3.08 9.27 -4.02
CA ASP A 92 -2.32 9.74 -5.18
C ASP A 92 -2.81 9.11 -6.49
N LEU A 93 -3.17 7.81 -6.45
CA LEU A 93 -3.75 7.13 -7.60
C LEU A 93 -5.15 7.67 -7.93
N GLN A 94 -5.99 7.91 -6.93
CA GLN A 94 -7.33 8.48 -7.12
C GLN A 94 -7.27 9.90 -7.68
N ASP A 95 -6.42 10.76 -7.13
CA ASP A 95 -6.20 12.13 -7.59
C ASP A 95 -5.73 12.16 -9.05
N PHE A 96 -4.84 11.23 -9.42
CA PHE A 96 -4.41 11.07 -10.80
C PHE A 96 -5.57 10.64 -11.73
N GLU A 97 -6.37 9.67 -11.31
CA GLU A 97 -7.52 9.19 -12.09
C GLU A 97 -8.59 10.29 -12.25
N GLU A 98 -8.88 11.07 -11.21
CA GLU A 98 -9.79 12.22 -11.27
C GLU A 98 -9.26 13.31 -12.20
N ALA A 99 -7.99 13.72 -12.04
CA ALA A 99 -7.37 14.74 -12.90
C ALA A 99 -7.36 14.33 -14.38
N THR A 100 -7.11 13.05 -14.68
CA THR A 100 -7.16 12.56 -16.06
C THR A 100 -8.58 12.47 -16.61
N ALA A 101 -9.57 12.14 -15.79
CA ALA A 101 -10.99 12.15 -16.18
C ALA A 101 -11.47 13.58 -16.49
N GLU A 102 -11.17 14.55 -15.63
CA GLU A 102 -11.51 15.96 -15.85
C GLU A 102 -10.92 16.52 -17.15
N LEU A 103 -9.65 16.23 -17.42
CA LEU A 103 -9.00 16.64 -18.67
C LEU A 103 -9.68 16.02 -19.89
N SER A 104 -10.08 14.76 -19.80
CA SER A 104 -10.83 14.10 -20.88
C SER A 104 -12.21 14.73 -21.08
N GLU A 105 -12.90 15.13 -20.02
CA GLU A 105 -14.20 15.78 -20.14
C GLU A 105 -14.09 17.19 -20.73
N ARG A 106 -13.13 18.00 -20.27
CA ARG A 106 -12.89 19.35 -20.82
C ARG A 106 -12.57 19.27 -22.31
N SER A 107 -11.69 18.34 -22.72
CA SER A 107 -11.36 18.13 -24.12
C SER A 107 -12.58 17.73 -24.97
N ARG A 108 -13.53 16.97 -24.42
CA ARG A 108 -14.77 16.60 -25.13
C ARG A 108 -15.73 17.78 -25.28
N ARG A 109 -15.81 18.66 -24.27
CA ARG A 109 -16.65 19.87 -24.30
C ARG A 109 -16.11 20.89 -25.29
N ASP A 110 -14.78 21.05 -25.37
CA ASP A 110 -14.13 21.94 -26.33
C ASP A 110 -14.23 21.45 -27.79
N GLU A 111 -14.54 20.15 -28.00
CA GLU A 111 -14.72 19.54 -29.32
C GLU A 111 -16.19 19.49 -29.80
N GLN A 112 -17.16 19.90 -28.97
CA GLN A 112 -18.57 20.04 -29.38
C GLN A 112 -18.87 21.50 -29.80
N PRO A 113 -19.32 21.75 -31.05
CA PRO A 113 -19.63 23.09 -31.56
C PRO A 113 -20.90 23.71 -30.96
#